data_AF-B0K190-F1
#
_entry.id   AF-B0K190-F1
#
_cell.length_a   1.000
_cell.length_b   1.000
_cell.length_c   1.000
_cell.angle_alpha   90.00
_cell.angle_beta   90.00
_cell.angle_gamma   90.00
#
_symmetry.space_group_name_H-M   'P 1'
#
loop_
_entity.id
_entity.type
_entity.pdbx_description
1 polymer ?
#
loop_
_entity_poly.entity_id
_entity_poly.type
_entity_poly.pdbx_seq_one_letter_code
_entity_poly.pdbx_strand_id
1 'polypeptide(L)' 'MNYYWTEKEVEERQEIMMVNAFNAIYELAQQYKVDMRTAAYMISIKRVYEAMKISGWL' A
#
# COMPACT_ATOMS: atom_id res chain seq x y z
N MET A 1 0.39 29.93 2.79
CA MET A 1 1.86 29.72 2.71
C MET A 1 2.06 28.28 2.31
N ASN A 2 2.69 28.00 1.18
CA ASN A 2 2.91 26.63 0.72
C ASN A 2 4.12 26.04 1.44
N TYR A 3 3.97 24.86 2.04
CA TYR A 3 5.06 24.11 2.64
C TYR A 3 5.59 23.11 1.61
N TYR A 4 6.87 23.24 1.26
CA TYR A 4 7.57 22.33 0.37
C TYR A 4 8.56 21.51 1.19
N TRP A 5 8.70 20.23 0.83
CA TRP A 5 9.74 19.38 1.39
C TRP A 5 11.06 19.62 0.68
N THR A 6 12.15 19.40 1.42
CA THR A 6 13.48 19.27 0.85
C THR A 6 13.59 17.95 0.09
N GLU A 7 14.52 17.87 -0.87
CA GLU A 7 14.78 16.65 -1.64
C GLU A 7 15.06 15.45 -0.71
N LYS A 8 15.87 15.65 0.32
CA LYS A 8 16.19 14.63 1.32
C LYS A 8 14.95 14.10 2.03
N GLU A 9 14.04 14.98 2.45
CA GLU A 9 12.79 14.56 3.09
C GLU A 9 11.88 13.79 2.14
N VAL A 10 11.88 14.13 0.85
CA VAL A 10 11.13 13.40 -0.18
C VAL A 10 11.70 11.99 -0.34
N GLU A 11 13.03 11.87 -0.45
CA GLU A 11 13.74 10.60 -0.63
C GLU A 11 13.51 9.65 0.55
N GLU A 12 13.70 10.13 1.78
CA GLU A 12 13.48 9.34 3.00
C GLU A 12 12.03 8.83 3.08
N ARG A 13 11.05 9.69 2.77
CA ARG A 13 9.63 9.30 2.78
C ARG A 13 9.31 8.28 1.69
N GLN A 14 9.89 8.45 0.50
CA GLN A 14 9.71 7.52 -0.60
C GLN A 14 10.25 6.14 -0.25
N GLU A 15 11.46 6.06 0.31
CA GLU A 15 12.09 4.80 0.72
C GLU A 15 11.20 4.06 1.73
N ILE A 16 10.76 4.75 2.78
CA ILE A 16 9.88 4.18 3.81
C ILE A 16 8.59 3.64 3.19
N MET A 17 7.95 4.41 2.29
CA MET A 17 6.72 3.97 1.63
C MET A 17 6.94 2.74 0.76
N MET A 18 8.04 2.68 0.01
CA MET A 18 8.36 1.56 -0.87
C MET A 18 8.68 0.28 -0.11
N VAL A 19 9.48 0.36 0.96
CA VAL A 19 9.81 -0.78 1.83
C VAL A 19 8.54 -1.35 2.47
N ASN A 20 7.68 -0.47 3.00
CA ASN A 20 6.41 -0.89 3.60
C ASN A 20 5.48 -1.55 2.58
N ALA A 21 5.40 -1.01 1.35
CA ALA A 21 4.59 -1.58 0.29
C ALA A 21 5.10 -2.98 -0.12
N PHE A 22 6.41 -3.14 -0.26
CA PHE A 22 7.02 -4.43 -0.61
C PHE A 22 6.75 -5.49 0.46
N ASN A 23 6.99 -5.16 1.74
CA ASN A 23 6.79 -6.08 2.85
C ASN A 23 5.32 -6.54 2.94
N ALA A 24 4.37 -5.61 2.79
CA ALA A 24 2.95 -5.95 2.79
C ALA A 24 2.57 -6.92 1.65
N ILE A 25 3.09 -6.70 0.44
CA ILE A 25 2.84 -7.60 -0.70
C ILE A 25 3.45 -8.98 -0.43
N TYR A 26 4.67 -9.02 0.10
CA TYR A 26 5.37 -10.27 0.39
C TYR A 26 4.64 -11.09 1.45
N GLU A 27 4.27 -10.47 2.57
CA GLU A 27 3.50 -11.11 3.63
C GLU A 27 2.18 -11.67 3.11
N LEU A 28 1.45 -10.90 2.30
CA LEU A 28 0.17 -11.34 1.73
C LEU A 28 0.34 -12.50 0.74
N ALA A 29 1.38 -12.45 -0.10
CA ALA A 29 1.72 -13.52 -1.03
C ALA A 29 1.99 -14.83 -0.28
N GLN A 30 2.74 -14.77 0.83
CA GLN A 30 3.00 -15.94 1.68
C GLN A 30 1.72 -16.43 2.38
N GLN A 31 0.93 -15.52 2.95
CA GLN A 31 -0.28 -15.85 3.69
C GLN A 31 -1.32 -16.58 2.82
N TYR A 32 -1.54 -16.07 1.60
CA TYR A 32 -2.54 -16.61 0.67
C TYR A 32 -1.96 -17.62 -0.33
N LYS A 33 -0.64 -17.86 -0.27
CA LYS A 33 0.11 -18.75 -1.18
C LYS A 33 -0.14 -18.41 -2.66
N VAL A 34 -0.07 -17.12 -2.97
CA VAL A 34 -0.21 -16.59 -4.34
C VAL A 34 1.08 -15.94 -4.79
N ASP A 35 1.20 -15.70 -6.10
CA ASP A 35 2.33 -14.93 -6.63
C ASP A 35 2.26 -13.45 -6.20
N MET A 36 3.41 -12.78 -6.19
CA MET A 36 3.54 -11.38 -5.76
C MET A 36 2.66 -10.41 -6.57
N ARG A 37 2.39 -10.70 -7.86
CA ARG A 37 1.54 -9.85 -8.69
C ARG A 37 0.09 -9.97 -8.24
N THR A 38 -0.40 -11.19 -8.00
CA THR A 38 -1.74 -11.41 -7.44
C THR A 38 -1.89 -10.76 -6.07
N ALA A 39 -0.91 -10.91 -5.18
CA ALA A 39 -0.91 -10.25 -3.87
C ALA A 39 -0.98 -8.72 -3.98
N ALA A 40 -0.25 -8.12 -4.92
CA ALA A 40 -0.31 -6.67 -5.16
C ALA A 40 -1.72 -6.20 -5.57
N TYR A 41 -2.41 -6.95 -6.44
CA TYR A 41 -3.80 -6.67 -6.79
C TYR A 41 -4.76 -6.84 -5.60
N MET A 42 -4.53 -7.84 -4.74
CA MET A 42 -5.35 -8.02 -3.55
C MET A 42 -5.24 -6.83 -2.59
N ILE A 43 -4.03 -6.28 -2.40
CA ILE A 43 -3.83 -5.09 -1.55
C ILE A 43 -4.55 -3.86 -2.14
N SER A 44 -4.48 -3.64 -3.45
CA SER A 44 -5.11 -2.49 -4.08
C SER A 44 -6.63 -2.54 -3.97
N ILE A 45 -7.23 -3.73 -4.15
CA ILE A 45 -8.68 -3.94 -4.01
C ILE A 45 -9.12 -3.82 -2.55
N LYS A 46 -8.34 -4.34 -1.60
CA LYS A 46 -8.68 -4.33 -0.16
C LYS A 46 -8.98 -2.91 0.35
N ARG A 47 -8.18 -1.91 -0.05
CA ARG A 47 -8.39 -0.51 0.34
C ARG A 47 -9.74 0.04 -0.11
N VAL A 48 -10.13 -0.27 -1.35
CA VAL A 48 -11.42 0.18 -1.91
C VAL A 48 -12.57 -0.57 -1.25
N TYR A 49 -12.44 -1.89 -1.08
CA TYR A 49 -13.42 -2.73 -0.41
C TYR A 49 -13.72 -2.24 1.02
N GLU A 50 -12.68 -1.93 1.81
CA GLU A 50 -12.83 -1.41 3.17
C GLU A 50 -13.57 -0.07 3.18
N ALA A 51 -13.23 0.85 2.27
CA ALA A 51 -13.92 2.12 2.14
C ALA A 51 -15.41 1.95 1.78
N MET A 52 -15.73 1.05 0.85
CA MET A 52 -17.12 0.75 0.45
C MET A 52 -17.92 0.13 1.60
N LYS A 53 -17.31 -0.80 2.35
CA LYS A 53 -17.93 -1.46 3.50
C LYS A 53 -18.26 -0.46 4.61
N ILE A 54 -17.34 0.45 4.92
CA ILE A 54 -17.57 1.51 5.93
C ILE A 54 -18.65 2.49 5.46
N SER A 55 -18.69 2.78 4.16
CA SER A 55 -19.66 3.70 3.57
C SER A 55 -21.09 3.13 3.48
N GLY A 56 -21.30 1.85 3.81
CA GLY A 56 -22.62 1.18 3.76
C GLY A 56 -23.08 0.82 2.35
N TRP A 57 -22.16 0.76 1.38
CA TRP A 57 -22.48 0.38 0.00
C TRP A 57 -22.55 -1.14 -0.22
N LEU A 58 -22.07 -1.91 0.77
CA LEU A 58 -21.98 -3.37 0.74
C LEU A 58 -22.86 -4.01 1.81
#